data_AF-A0A3R7REZ2-F1
#
_entry.id   AF-A0A3R7REZ2-F1
#
_cell.length_a   1.000
_cell.length_b   1.000
_cell.length_c   1.000
_cell.angle_alpha   90.00
_cell.angle_beta   90.00
_cell.angle_gamma   90.00
#
_symmetry.space_group_name_H-M   'P 1'
#
loop_
_entity.id
_entity.type
_entity.pdbx_description
1 polymer ?
#
loop_
_entity_poly.entity_id
_entity_poly.type
_entity_poly.pdbx_seq_one_letter_code
_entity_poly.pdbx_strand_id
1 'polypeptide(L)'
;MNIDTSFVPLELDGTSWSALEPLYISLRERTIDDAADLERLLLDRSELDAHVSEAGNRIYAAMTCDTTDETIEAAYLKFVEEVSPPLQQITFEIDQRVAESPFLSELSDHFDVLARDTK
;
A
#
# COMPACT_ATOMS: atom_id res chain seq x y z
N MET A 1 -2.34 -4.64 22.74
CA MET A 1 -1.46 -3.92 21.81
C MET A 1 -2.32 -2.87 21.15
N ASN A 2 -2.17 -1.60 21.53
CA ASN A 2 -2.86 -0.50 20.84
C ASN A 2 -2.03 -0.23 19.59
N ILE A 3 -2.52 -0.66 18.44
CA ILE A 3 -1.92 -0.32 17.16
C ILE A 3 -2.57 1.00 16.74
N ASP A 4 -1.95 2.11 17.14
CA ASP A 4 -2.25 3.43 16.59
C ASP A 4 -1.56 3.51 15.22
N THR A 5 -2.25 3.07 14.16
CA THR A 5 -1.83 3.37 12.79
C THR A 5 -2.32 4.78 12.46
N SER A 6 -1.40 5.73 12.42
CA SER A 6 -1.66 7.12 12.00
C SER A 6 -0.77 7.51 10.82
N PHE A 7 -0.31 6.51 10.06
CA PHE A 7 0.66 6.72 8.99
C PHE A 7 -0.03 7.29 7.75
N VAL A 8 -1.24 6.81 7.46
CA VAL A 8 -2.06 7.29 6.35
C VAL A 8 -2.82 8.57 6.73
N PRO A 9 -2.64 9.70 6.00
CA PRO A 9 -3.43 10.90 6.21
C PRO A 9 -4.93 10.65 5.93
N LEU A 10 -5.81 11.19 6.77
CA LEU A 10 -7.27 11.02 6.64
C LEU A 10 -7.81 11.50 5.29
N GLU A 11 -7.21 12.54 4.71
CA GLU A 11 -7.59 13.14 3.42
C GLU A 11 -6.73 12.65 2.26
N LEU A 12 -6.05 11.51 2.39
CA LEU A 12 -5.24 10.94 1.32
C LEU A 12 -6.11 10.54 0.12
N ASP A 13 -5.78 11.06 -1.06
CA ASP A 13 -6.36 10.59 -2.32
C ASP A 13 -5.68 9.28 -2.75
N GLY A 14 -6.34 8.15 -2.45
CA GLY A 14 -5.89 6.81 -2.81
C GLY A 14 -5.84 6.52 -4.32
N THR A 15 -6.21 7.49 -5.15
CA THR A 15 -6.33 7.35 -6.61
C THR A 15 -5.37 8.26 -7.36
N SER A 16 -4.50 8.96 -6.63
CA SER A 16 -3.51 9.88 -7.19
C SER A 16 -2.11 9.42 -6.83
N TRP A 17 -1.33 9.02 -7.83
CA TRP A 17 0.06 8.58 -7.61
C TRP A 17 0.88 9.67 -6.91
N SER A 18 0.72 10.94 -7.27
CA SER A 18 1.42 12.06 -6.62
C SER A 18 1.13 12.20 -5.11
N ALA A 19 -0.01 11.72 -4.64
CA ALA A 19 -0.34 11.69 -3.22
C ALA A 19 0.22 10.45 -2.51
N LEU A 20 0.26 9.32 -3.22
CA LEU A 20 0.76 8.03 -2.71
C LEU A 20 2.27 7.92 -2.69
N GLU A 21 2.94 8.47 -3.71
CA GLU A 21 4.37 8.34 -3.96
C GLU A 21 5.22 8.73 -2.73
N PRO A 22 5.00 9.87 -2.06
CA PRO A 22 5.79 10.23 -0.88
C PRO A 22 5.69 9.22 0.26
N LEU A 23 4.51 8.61 0.45
CA LEU A 23 4.28 7.64 1.51
C LEU A 23 4.98 6.31 1.19
N TYR A 24 4.83 5.79 -0.03
CA TYR A 24 5.54 4.58 -0.44
C TYR A 24 7.06 4.76 -0.49
N ILE A 25 7.56 5.92 -0.93
CA ILE A 25 8.99 6.24 -0.85
C ILE A 25 9.45 6.22 0.60
N SER A 26 8.67 6.81 1.53
CA SER A 26 9.04 6.80 2.95
C SER A 26 9.12 5.38 3.54
N LEU A 27 8.28 4.45 3.10
CA LEU A 27 8.34 3.03 3.48
C LEU A 27 9.57 2.34 2.86
N ARG A 28 9.84 2.61 1.58
CA ARG A 28 10.99 2.07 0.85
C ARG A 28 12.33 2.59 1.37
N GLU A 29 12.39 3.78 1.93
CA GLU A 29 13.64 4.38 2.41
C GLU A 29 13.83 4.22 3.92
N ARG A 30 12.82 3.69 4.63
CA ARG A 30 12.87 3.47 6.07
C ARG A 30 13.98 2.47 6.43
N THR A 31 14.79 2.85 7.41
CA THR A 31 15.80 1.98 8.03
C THR A 31 15.13 0.91 8.88
N ILE A 32 15.67 -0.31 8.85
CA ILE A 32 15.18 -1.46 9.62
C ILE A 32 16.36 -1.93 10.46
N ASP A 33 16.39 -1.54 11.74
CA ASP A 33 17.49 -1.86 12.66
C ASP A 33 17.16 -3.07 13.57
N ASP A 34 15.88 -3.41 13.70
CA ASP A 34 15.40 -4.55 14.46
C ASP A 34 14.05 -5.12 13.94
N ALA A 35 13.57 -6.19 14.58
CA ALA A 35 12.30 -6.82 14.24
C ALA A 35 11.07 -5.93 14.49
N ALA A 36 11.12 -5.01 15.45
CA ALA A 36 10.02 -4.10 15.74
C ALA A 36 9.88 -3.02 14.66
N ASP A 37 11.00 -2.55 14.11
CA ASP A 37 11.00 -1.65 12.95
C ASP A 37 10.47 -2.33 11.69
N LEU A 38 10.83 -3.60 11.47
CA LEU A 38 10.27 -4.39 10.37
C LEU A 38 8.76 -4.59 10.53
N GLU A 39 8.30 -4.93 11.74
CA GLU A 39 6.88 -5.07 12.07
C GLU A 39 6.12 -3.77 11.78
N ARG A 40 6.65 -2.63 12.24
CA ARG A 40 6.03 -1.33 12.02
C ARG A 40 6.01 -0.92 10.54
N LEU A 41 7.06 -1.25 9.78
CA LEU A 41 7.04 -1.05 8.33
C LEU A 41 5.92 -1.85 7.66
N LEU A 42 5.72 -3.12 8.05
CA LEU A 42 4.66 -3.96 7.51
C LEU A 42 3.26 -3.46 7.87
N LEU A 43 3.08 -2.97 9.10
CA LEU A 43 1.81 -2.38 9.55
C LEU A 43 1.48 -1.09 8.79
N ASP A 44 2.42 -0.16 8.70
CA ASP A 44 2.23 1.11 7.99
C ASP A 44 1.97 0.87 6.49
N ARG A 45 2.67 -0.10 5.90
CA ARG A 45 2.40 -0.54 4.53
C ARG A 45 1.00 -1.12 4.40
N SER A 46 0.60 -2.02 5.29
CA SER A 46 -0.72 -2.65 5.24
C SER A 46 -1.84 -1.63 5.37
N GLU A 47 -1.66 -0.58 6.17
CA GLU A 47 -2.60 0.54 6.26
C GLU A 47 -2.71 1.30 4.93
N LEU A 48 -1.57 1.64 4.33
CA LEU A 48 -1.53 2.36 3.05
C LEU A 48 -2.13 1.55 1.90
N ASP A 49 -1.75 0.28 1.79
CA ASP A 49 -2.26 -0.64 0.77
C ASP A 49 -3.80 -0.83 0.89
N ALA A 50 -4.32 -0.90 2.13
CA ALA A 50 -5.76 -0.97 2.37
C ALA A 50 -6.49 0.30 1.88
N HIS A 51 -5.93 1.49 2.14
CA HIS A 51 -6.52 2.75 1.69
C HIS A 51 -6.56 2.87 0.16
N VAL A 52 -5.48 2.47 -0.51
CA VAL A 52 -5.41 2.43 -1.98
C VAL A 52 -6.39 1.42 -2.56
N SER A 53 -6.46 0.22 -1.97
CA SER A 53 -7.41 -0.83 -2.39
C SER A 53 -8.85 -0.37 -2.24
N GLU A 54 -9.21 0.26 -1.12
CA GLU A 54 -10.55 0.80 -0.90
C GLU A 54 -10.89 1.87 -1.95
N ALA A 55 -9.97 2.79 -2.24
CA ALA A 55 -10.17 3.84 -3.23
C ALA A 55 -10.37 3.26 -4.65
N GLY A 56 -9.54 2.29 -5.05
CA GLY A 56 -9.67 1.57 -6.32
C GLY A 56 -11.01 0.81 -6.42
N ASN A 57 -11.41 0.12 -5.35
CA ASN A 57 -12.68 -0.59 -5.28
C ASN A 57 -13.88 0.35 -5.41
N ARG A 58 -13.82 1.55 -4.81
CA ARG A 58 -14.87 2.57 -4.94
C ARG A 58 -15.01 3.08 -6.37
N ILE A 59 -13.90 3.39 -7.05
CA ILE A 59 -13.94 3.82 -8.45
C ILE A 59 -14.46 2.69 -9.35
N TYR A 60 -14.01 1.45 -9.15
CA TYR A 60 -14.50 0.30 -9.90
C TYR A 60 -16.01 0.05 -9.69
N ALA A 61 -16.48 0.11 -8.44
CA ALA A 61 -17.90 -0.02 -8.12
C ALA A 61 -18.73 1.10 -8.77
N ALA A 62 -18.22 2.34 -8.78
CA ALA A 62 -18.88 3.46 -9.44
C ALA A 62 -18.96 3.24 -10.97
N MET A 63 -17.85 2.82 -11.60
CA MET A 63 -17.77 2.55 -13.04
C MET A 63 -18.74 1.44 -13.46
N THR A 64 -18.87 0.39 -12.64
CA THR A 64 -19.77 -0.74 -12.93
C THR A 64 -21.25 -0.44 -12.67
N CYS A 65 -21.58 0.54 -11.82
CA CYS A 65 -22.97 0.96 -11.57
C CYS A 65 -23.48 1.97 -12.61
N ASP A 66 -22.61 2.86 -13.09
CA ASP A 66 -22.94 3.86 -14.11
C ASP A 66 -21.91 3.83 -15.24
N THR A 67 -22.06 2.82 -16.11
CA THR A 67 -21.18 2.60 -17.26
C THR A 67 -21.36 3.64 -18.38
N THR A 68 -22.19 4.67 -18.17
CA THR A 68 -22.42 5.75 -19.14
C THR A 68 -21.81 7.08 -18.72
N ASP A 69 -21.26 7.15 -17.51
CA ASP A 69 -20.55 8.33 -17.01
C ASP A 69 -19.08 8.30 -17.47
N GLU A 70 -18.79 9.04 -18.53
CA GLU A 70 -17.44 9.22 -19.09
C GLU A 70 -16.43 9.77 -18.06
N THR A 71 -16.89 10.47 -17.02
CA THR A 71 -16.03 11.01 -15.96
C THR A 71 -15.52 9.89 -15.05
N ILE A 72 -16.40 8.95 -14.68
CA ILE A 72 -16.06 7.81 -13.82
C ILE A 72 -15.18 6.83 -14.59
N GLU A 73 -15.47 6.60 -15.87
CA GLU A 73 -14.63 5.79 -16.75
C GLU A 73 -13.22 6.39 -16.89
N ALA A 74 -13.11 7.70 -17.16
CA ALA A 74 -11.82 8.38 -17.24
C ALA A 74 -11.05 8.31 -15.92
N ALA A 75 -11.71 8.44 -14.77
CA ALA A 75 -11.08 8.30 -13.46
C ALA A 75 -10.54 6.87 -13.22
N TYR A 76 -11.30 5.85 -13.62
CA TYR A 76 -10.85 4.45 -13.55
C TYR A 76 -9.66 4.18 -14.47
N LEU A 77 -9.74 4.61 -15.73
CA LEU A 77 -8.64 4.45 -16.69
C LEU A 77 -7.37 5.15 -16.19
N LYS A 78 -7.50 6.37 -15.67
CA LYS A 78 -6.39 7.10 -15.06
C LYS A 78 -5.76 6.32 -13.90
N PHE A 79 -6.57 5.75 -13.02
CA PHE A 79 -6.06 4.92 -11.92
C PHE A 79 -5.28 3.69 -12.43
N VAL A 80 -5.82 3.00 -13.45
CA VAL A 80 -5.17 1.83 -14.03
C VAL A 80 -3.88 2.20 -14.78
N GLU A 81 -3.85 3.32 -15.49
CA GLU A 81 -2.71 3.72 -16.33
C GLU A 81 -1.62 4.48 -15.56
N GLU A 82 -2.00 5.33 -14.61
CA GLU A 82 -1.05 6.22 -13.92
C GLU A 82 -0.69 5.76 -12.51
N VAL A 83 -1.58 5.03 -11.82
CA VAL A 83 -1.35 4.63 -10.41
C VAL A 83 -0.89 3.19 -10.31
N SER A 84 -1.58 2.27 -10.99
CA SER A 84 -1.29 0.83 -10.86
C SER A 84 0.15 0.45 -11.23
N PRO A 85 0.77 0.95 -12.33
CA PRO A 85 2.13 0.57 -12.69
C PRO A 85 3.21 1.00 -11.68
N PRO A 86 3.31 2.28 -11.27
CA PRO A 86 4.32 2.68 -10.31
C PRO A 86 4.05 2.13 -8.90
N LEU A 87 2.77 1.91 -8.54
CA LEU A 87 2.39 1.24 -7.31
C LEU A 87 2.95 -0.18 -7.26
N GLN A 88 2.72 -0.99 -8.31
CA GLN A 88 3.26 -2.35 -8.38
C GLN A 88 4.79 -2.38 -8.29
N GLN A 89 5.46 -1.43 -8.94
CA GLN A 89 6.91 -1.33 -8.89
C GLN A 89 7.41 -1.06 -7.47
N ILE A 90 6.87 -0.04 -6.78
CA ILE A 90 7.37 0.34 -5.45
C ILE A 90 7.00 -0.69 -4.39
N THR A 91 5.84 -1.34 -4.49
CA THR A 91 5.45 -2.40 -3.56
C THR A 91 6.38 -3.59 -3.71
N PHE A 92 6.73 -3.96 -4.94
CA PHE A 92 7.70 -5.02 -5.21
C PHE A 92 9.09 -4.68 -4.65
N GLU A 93 9.56 -3.44 -4.80
CA GLU A 93 10.82 -2.98 -4.20
C GLU A 93 10.80 -3.10 -2.66
N ILE A 94 9.67 -2.77 -2.02
CA ILE A 94 9.49 -2.93 -0.57
C ILE A 94 9.45 -4.41 -0.19
N ASP A 95 8.75 -5.25 -0.96
CA ASP A 95 8.65 -6.69 -0.75
C ASP A 95 10.02 -7.36 -0.77
N GLN A 96 10.84 -7.04 -1.78
CA GLN A 96 12.21 -7.55 -1.86
C GLN A 96 13.04 -7.18 -0.64
N ARG A 97 12.95 -5.92 -0.17
CA ARG A 97 13.68 -5.46 1.03
C ARG A 97 13.23 -6.18 2.29
N VAL A 98 11.93 -6.41 2.45
CA VAL A 98 11.38 -7.17 3.58
C VAL A 98 11.86 -8.63 3.53
N ALA A 99 11.82 -9.25 2.35
CA ALA A 99 12.26 -10.63 2.15
C ALA A 99 13.77 -10.83 2.43
N GLU A 100 14.58 -9.82 2.15
CA GLU A 100 16.03 -9.81 2.42
C GLU A 100 16.39 -9.42 3.87
N SER A 101 15.42 -8.96 4.67
CA SER A 101 15.66 -8.52 6.04
C SER A 101 16.05 -9.69 6.95
N PRO A 102 17.16 -9.60 7.72
CA PRO A 102 17.56 -10.66 8.65
C PRO A 102 16.53 -10.84 9.79
N PHE A 103 15.77 -9.79 10.09
CA PHE A 103 14.77 -9.77 11.15
C PHE A 103 13.45 -10.44 10.75
N LEU A 104 13.29 -10.85 9.48
CA LEU A 104 12.08 -11.53 9.00
C LEU A 104 11.79 -12.82 9.78
N SER A 105 12.85 -13.53 10.21
CA SER A 105 12.73 -14.75 11.01
C SER A 105 12.35 -14.51 12.48
N GLU A 106 12.42 -13.25 12.93
CA GLU A 106 12.11 -12.82 14.30
C GLU A 106 10.68 -12.25 14.41
N LEU A 107 10.02 -11.99 13.28
CA LEU A 107 8.60 -11.65 13.26
C LEU A 107 7.79 -12.83 13.84
N SER A 108 6.98 -12.54 14.84
CA SER A 108 6.13 -13.53 15.51
C SER A 108 5.14 -14.21 14.54
N ASP A 109 4.66 -15.41 14.88
CA ASP A 109 3.64 -16.17 14.14
C ASP A 109 2.37 -15.34 13.76
N HIS A 110 2.12 -14.22 14.44
CA HIS A 110 0.98 -13.33 14.16
C HIS A 110 1.13 -12.57 12.82
N PHE A 111 2.37 -12.36 12.36
CA PHE A 111 2.68 -11.66 11.12
C PHE A 111 2.92 -12.60 9.94
N ASP A 112 2.79 -13.91 10.13
CA ASP A 112 2.90 -14.91 9.05
C ASP A 112 1.94 -14.64 7.88
N VAL A 113 0.77 -14.05 8.16
CA VAL A 113 -0.20 -13.70 7.12
C VAL A 113 0.33 -12.55 6.25
N LEU A 114 0.89 -11.51 6.87
CA LEU A 114 1.45 -10.36 6.16
C LEU A 114 2.76 -10.73 5.45
N ALA A 115 3.60 -11.55 6.08
CA ALA A 115 4.86 -12.02 5.51
C ALA A 115 4.68 -12.98 4.32
N ARG A 116 3.48 -13.56 4.12
CA ARG A 116 3.17 -14.40 2.95
C ARG A 116 2.93 -13.60 1.68
N ASP A 117 2.32 -12.42 1.77
CA ASP A 117 2.09 -11.56 0.60
C ASP A 117 3.40 -10.99 0.03
N THR A 118 4.49 -11.09 0.79
CA THR A 118 5.84 -10.62 0.45
C THR A 118 6.77 -11.70 -0.13
N LYS A 119 6.32 -12.97 -0.24
CA LYS A 119 7.15 -14.11 -0.70
C LYS A 119 6.89 -14.53 -2.15
#